data_AF-A0A4Z0NFP5-F1
#
_entry.id   AF-A0A4Z0NFP5-F1
#
_cell.length_a   1.000
_cell.length_b   1.000
_cell.length_c   1.000
_cell.angle_alpha   90.00
_cell.angle_beta   90.00
_cell.angle_gamma   90.00
#
_symmetry.space_group_name_H-M   'P 1'
#
loop_
_entity.id
_entity.type
_entity.pdbx_description
1 polymer ?
#
loop_
_entity_poly.entity_id
_entity_poly.type
_entity_poly.pdbx_seq_one_letter_code
_entity_poly.pdbx_strand_id
1 'polypeptide(L)'
;MMIRPSLAVIAWAVFCFTAQPHREEASPQDPVLLSGLKADMASRRCDGVRIDPDGFRAFSNRVQLNHADFFQKTRSVRLQAALDDLASQLRSDRQAACDAILVAYGPGSPLPLLRRS
;
A
#
# COMPACT_ATOMS: atom_id res chain seq x y z
N MET A 1 28.80 -46.74 -14.93
CA MET A 1 28.84 -45.34 -15.42
C MET A 1 27.52 -44.70 -15.04
N MET A 2 27.48 -44.02 -13.89
CA MET A 2 26.24 -43.62 -13.21
C MET A 2 26.13 -42.09 -13.33
N ILE A 3 25.41 -41.63 -14.35
CA ILE A 3 25.20 -40.21 -14.62
C ILE A 3 24.25 -39.70 -13.52
N ARG A 4 24.80 -38.92 -12.58
CA ARG A 4 24.07 -38.30 -11.46
C ARG A 4 23.07 -37.27 -12.02
N PRO A 5 21.74 -37.51 -11.94
CA PRO A 5 20.74 -36.55 -12.44
C PRO A 5 20.49 -35.40 -11.45
N SER A 6 21.19 -35.37 -10.31
CA SER A 6 20.91 -34.52 -9.16
C SER A 6 21.27 -33.04 -9.34
N LEU A 7 22.13 -32.70 -10.31
CA LEU A 7 22.57 -31.32 -10.53
C LEU A 7 21.58 -30.48 -11.36
N ALA A 8 20.79 -31.12 -12.23
CA ALA A 8 19.83 -30.42 -13.07
C ALA A 8 18.65 -29.86 -12.26
N VAL A 9 18.22 -30.56 -11.20
CA VAL A 9 17.08 -30.16 -10.36
C VAL A 9 17.42 -28.95 -9.48
N ILE A 10 18.66 -28.86 -8.98
CA ILE A 10 19.10 -27.73 -8.16
C ILE A 10 19.21 -26.45 -9.00
N ALA A 11 19.71 -26.56 -10.24
CA ALA A 11 19.81 -25.42 -11.16
C ALA A 11 18.43 -24.84 -11.53
N TRP A 12 17.40 -25.68 -11.63
CA TRP A 12 16.04 -25.23 -11.93
C TRP A 12 15.35 -24.52 -10.75
N ALA A 13 15.57 -24.99 -9.52
CA ALA A 13 14.98 -24.37 -8.33
C ALA A 13 15.52 -22.94 -8.10
N VAL A 14 16.77 -22.66 -8.42
CA VAL A 14 17.33 -21.30 -8.32
C VAL A 14 16.76 -20.37 -9.37
N PHE A 15 16.53 -20.85 -10.60
CA PHE A 15 15.99 -20.03 -11.70
C PHE A 15 14.51 -19.66 -11.50
N CYS A 16 13.71 -20.54 -10.90
CA CYS A 16 12.33 -20.21 -10.53
C CYS A 16 12.23 -19.22 -9.35
N PHE A 17 13.26 -19.10 -8.52
CA PHE A 17 13.30 -18.12 -7.43
C PHE A 17 13.82 -16.74 -7.88
N THR A 18 14.61 -16.65 -8.95
CA THR A 18 15.09 -15.36 -9.49
C THR A 18 14.10 -14.71 -10.47
N ALA A 19 13.09 -15.44 -10.93
CA ALA A 19 11.91 -14.88 -11.60
C ALA A 19 10.89 -14.32 -10.59
N GLN A 20 11.33 -13.96 -9.37
CA GLN A 20 10.60 -12.98 -8.59
C GLN A 20 10.50 -11.72 -9.46
N PRO A 21 9.30 -11.25 -9.83
CA PRO A 21 9.18 -9.98 -10.50
C PRO A 21 9.90 -9.00 -9.59
N HIS A 22 10.98 -8.38 -10.08
CA HIS A 22 11.74 -7.40 -9.33
C HIS A 22 10.72 -6.47 -8.68
N ARG A 23 10.55 -6.57 -7.36
CA ARG A 23 9.74 -5.62 -6.62
C ARG A 23 10.50 -4.32 -6.80
N GLU A 24 10.04 -3.50 -7.76
CA GLU A 24 10.67 -2.22 -8.06
C GLU A 24 10.89 -1.50 -6.73
N GLU A 25 12.12 -1.06 -6.46
CA GLU A 25 12.47 -0.44 -5.17
C GLU A 25 11.63 0.82 -4.92
N ALA A 26 11.23 1.50 -5.99
CA ALA A 26 10.28 2.59 -5.97
C ALA A 26 9.51 2.62 -7.30
N SER A 27 8.19 2.61 -7.22
CA SER A 27 7.34 2.97 -8.36
C SER A 27 7.07 4.48 -8.32
N PRO A 28 7.04 5.18 -9.47
CA PRO A 28 6.63 6.58 -9.54
C PRO A 28 5.24 6.85 -8.93
N GLN A 29 4.40 5.81 -8.87
CA GLN A 29 3.03 5.88 -8.35
C GLN A 29 2.96 5.70 -6.82
N ASP A 30 4.06 5.30 -6.16
CA ASP A 30 4.08 4.99 -4.73
C ASP A 30 3.57 6.12 -3.82
N PRO A 31 3.92 7.41 -4.03
CA PRO A 31 3.44 8.49 -3.16
C PRO A 31 1.91 8.66 -3.22
N VAL A 32 1.34 8.40 -4.39
CA VAL A 32 -0.09 8.53 -4.65
C VAL A 32 -0.83 7.32 -4.08
N LEU A 33 -0.33 6.11 -4.35
CA LEU A 33 -0.85 4.87 -3.78
C LEU A 33 -0.82 4.91 -2.25
N LEU A 34 0.28 5.43 -1.68
CA LEU A 34 0.40 5.60 -0.24
C LEU A 34 -0.73 6.46 0.32
N SER A 35 -1.08 7.58 -0.31
CA SER A 35 -2.13 8.47 0.17
C SER A 35 -3.49 7.77 0.26
N GLY A 36 -3.87 7.04 -0.81
CA GLY A 36 -5.11 6.27 -0.82
C GLY A 36 -5.11 5.11 0.19
N LEU A 37 -3.98 4.42 0.33
CA LEU A 37 -3.84 3.29 1.26
C LEU A 37 -3.79 3.72 2.72
N LYS A 38 -3.23 4.89 3.03
CA LYS A 38 -3.29 5.49 4.38
C LYS A 38 -4.72 5.83 4.77
N ALA A 39 -5.49 6.41 3.85
CA ALA A 39 -6.90 6.69 4.08
C ALA A 39 -7.72 5.40 4.27
N ASP A 40 -7.52 4.38 3.43
CA ASP A 40 -8.16 3.05 3.61
C ASP A 40 -7.81 2.44 4.97
N MET A 41 -6.54 2.47 5.36
CA MET A 41 -6.08 1.95 6.64
C MET A 41 -6.74 2.67 7.83
N ALA A 42 -6.83 4.00 7.78
CA ALA A 42 -7.50 4.78 8.81
C ALA A 42 -9.01 4.50 8.88
N SER A 43 -9.69 4.36 7.73
CA SER A 43 -11.12 4.02 7.72
C SER A 43 -11.45 2.68 8.40
N ARG A 44 -10.46 1.78 8.51
CA ARG A 44 -10.60 0.46 9.14
C ARG A 44 -10.18 0.45 10.62
N ARG A 45 -9.30 1.36 11.04
CA ARG A 45 -8.65 1.33 12.36
C ARG A 45 -8.99 2.51 13.26
N CYS A 46 -9.42 3.63 12.70
CA CYS A 46 -9.77 4.84 13.42
C CYS A 46 -11.28 4.89 13.66
N ASP A 47 -11.66 5.06 14.92
CA ASP A 47 -13.06 5.11 15.31
C ASP A 47 -13.75 6.37 14.74
N GLY A 48 -14.94 6.21 14.16
CA GLY A 48 -15.70 7.32 13.59
C GLY A 48 -15.14 7.91 12.29
N VAL A 49 -14.19 7.23 11.63
CA VAL A 49 -13.57 7.66 10.37
C VAL A 49 -14.00 6.75 9.23
N ARG A 50 -14.44 7.34 8.12
CA ARG A 50 -14.82 6.60 6.90
C ARG A 50 -14.19 7.22 5.66
N ILE A 51 -14.01 6.41 4.62
CA ILE A 51 -13.69 6.92 3.29
C ILE A 51 -14.80 7.87 2.83
N ASP A 52 -14.39 9.02 2.32
CA ASP A 52 -15.25 9.88 1.51
C ASP A 52 -15.27 9.35 0.07
N PRO A 53 -16.37 8.72 -0.40
CA PRO A 53 -16.41 8.10 -1.72
C PRO A 53 -16.25 9.10 -2.85
N ASP A 54 -16.75 10.33 -2.69
CA ASP A 54 -16.68 11.36 -3.73
C ASP A 54 -15.27 11.94 -3.81
N GLY A 55 -14.66 12.25 -2.67
CA GLY A 55 -13.26 12.66 -2.56
C GLY A 55 -12.30 11.60 -3.10
N PHE A 56 -12.51 10.33 -2.74
CA PHE A 56 -11.68 9.22 -3.23
C PHE A 56 -11.83 9.00 -4.74
N ARG A 57 -13.05 9.11 -5.29
CA ARG A 57 -13.29 9.02 -6.73
C ARG A 57 -12.63 10.18 -7.48
N ALA A 58 -12.77 11.41 -6.98
CA ALA A 58 -12.14 12.59 -7.59
C ALA A 58 -10.61 12.48 -7.58
N PHE A 59 -10.04 11.97 -6.48
CA PHE A 59 -8.62 11.68 -6.37
C PHE A 59 -8.18 10.63 -7.38
N SER A 60 -8.81 9.45 -7.39
CA SER A 60 -8.53 8.34 -8.30
C SER A 60 -8.56 8.79 -9.77
N ASN A 61 -9.55 9.59 -10.16
CA ASN A 61 -9.64 10.16 -11.51
C ASN A 61 -8.49 11.12 -11.82
N ARG A 62 -8.11 11.99 -10.88
CA ARG A 62 -7.02 12.97 -11.06
C ARG A 62 -5.67 12.27 -11.29
N VAL A 63 -5.44 11.18 -10.58
CA VAL A 63 -4.17 10.45 -10.61
C VAL A 63 -4.17 9.28 -11.58
N GLN A 64 -5.29 9.05 -12.28
CA GLN A 64 -5.50 7.96 -13.23
C GLN A 64 -5.20 6.58 -12.66
N LEU A 65 -5.44 6.37 -11.36
CA LEU A 65 -5.29 5.08 -10.70
C LEU A 65 -6.66 4.47 -10.45
N ASN A 66 -6.81 3.19 -10.78
CA ASN A 66 -8.03 2.43 -10.55
C ASN A 66 -7.93 1.54 -9.31
N HIS A 67 -9.02 0.86 -8.96
CA HIS A 67 -9.05 -0.05 -7.81
C HIS A 67 -7.98 -1.15 -7.84
N ALA A 68 -7.66 -1.69 -9.03
CA ALA A 68 -6.64 -2.71 -9.16
C ALA A 68 -5.24 -2.17 -8.82
N ASP A 69 -4.97 -0.90 -9.13
CA ASP A 69 -3.71 -0.25 -8.76
C ASP A 69 -3.53 -0.14 -7.24
N PHE A 70 -4.62 0.16 -6.51
CA PHE A 70 -4.57 0.25 -5.05
C PHE A 70 -4.49 -1.12 -4.36
N PHE A 71 -5.25 -2.11 -4.86
CA PHE A 71 -5.54 -3.31 -4.06
C PHE A 71 -5.16 -4.64 -4.69
N GLN A 72 -4.86 -4.70 -6.00
CA GLN A 72 -4.56 -5.94 -6.71
C GLN A 72 -3.11 -6.04 -7.17
N LYS A 73 -2.46 -4.91 -7.50
CA LYS A 73 -1.06 -4.91 -7.92
C LYS A 73 -0.10 -5.17 -6.75
N THR A 74 1.01 -5.83 -7.06
CA THR A 74 2.11 -6.04 -6.10
C THR A 74 2.71 -4.69 -5.72
N ARG A 75 2.87 -4.45 -4.41
CA ARG A 75 3.45 -3.21 -3.90
C ARG A 75 4.97 -3.23 -4.04
N SER A 76 5.55 -2.05 -4.28
CA SER A 76 6.99 -1.85 -4.13
C SER A 76 7.42 -2.12 -2.67
N VAL A 77 8.70 -2.44 -2.48
CA VAL A 77 9.24 -2.66 -1.13
C VAL A 77 9.11 -1.38 -0.30
N ARG A 78 9.36 -0.22 -0.90
CA ARG A 78 9.28 1.08 -0.23
C ARG A 78 7.86 1.44 0.18
N LEU A 79 6.87 1.22 -0.69
CA LEU A 79 5.47 1.44 -0.35
C LEU A 79 5.03 0.53 0.79
N GLN A 80 5.43 -0.75 0.75
CA GLN A 80 5.12 -1.70 1.81
C GLN A 80 5.75 -1.27 3.15
N ALA A 81 7.02 -0.88 3.15
CA ALA A 81 7.70 -0.39 4.36
C ALA A 81 7.01 0.83 4.98
N ALA A 82 6.53 1.78 4.16
CA ALA A 82 5.79 2.95 4.64
C ALA A 82 4.43 2.59 5.25
N LEU A 83 3.76 1.55 4.74
CA LEU A 83 2.51 1.05 5.31
C LEU A 83 2.74 0.27 6.60
N ASP A 84 3.84 -0.48 6.69
CA ASP A 84 4.24 -1.22 7.89
C ASP A 84 4.62 -0.26 9.03
N ASP A 85 5.32 0.84 8.72
CA ASP A 85 5.60 1.92 9.67
C ASP A 85 4.31 2.57 10.19
N LEU A 86 3.37 2.92 9.30
CA LEU A 86 2.07 3.44 9.72
C LEU A 86 1.30 2.42 10.59
N ALA A 87 1.33 1.15 10.21
CA ALA A 87 0.71 0.09 10.99
C ALA A 87 1.39 -0.10 12.37
N SER A 88 2.68 0.21 12.49
CA SER A 88 3.40 0.26 13.76
C SER A 88 2.93 1.44 14.61
N GLN A 89 2.85 2.63 14.02
CA GLN A 89 2.38 3.84 14.70
C GLN A 89 0.94 3.70 15.22
N LEU A 90 0.04 3.14 14.40
CA LEU A 90 -1.33 2.85 14.82
C LEU A 90 -1.43 1.82 15.94
N ARG A 91 -0.42 0.96 16.12
CA ARG A 91 -0.33 0.01 17.23
C ARG A 91 0.23 0.66 18.49
N SER A 92 1.22 1.55 18.37
CA SER A 92 1.85 2.21 19.51
C SER A 92 0.99 3.34 20.08
N ASP A 93 0.45 4.19 19.22
CA ASP A 93 -0.40 5.32 19.59
C ASP A 93 -1.46 5.54 18.52
N ARG A 94 -2.54 4.78 18.66
CA ARG A 94 -3.67 4.81 17.73
C ARG A 94 -4.28 6.20 17.63
N GLN A 95 -4.44 6.91 18.76
CA GLN A 95 -5.14 8.18 18.80
C GLN A 95 -4.34 9.25 18.02
N ALA A 96 -3.06 9.41 18.35
CA ALA A 96 -2.22 10.40 17.69
C ALA A 96 -2.06 10.11 16.19
N ALA A 97 -1.89 8.84 15.81
CA ALA A 97 -1.81 8.45 14.41
C ALA A 97 -3.11 8.73 13.65
N CYS A 98 -4.27 8.41 14.23
CA CYS A 98 -5.57 8.69 13.61
C CYS A 98 -5.84 10.19 13.46
N ASP A 99 -5.49 11.00 14.45
CA ASP A 99 -5.64 12.46 14.40
C ASP A 99 -4.74 13.05 13.30
N ALA A 100 -3.48 12.59 13.20
CA ALA A 100 -2.57 13.02 12.14
C ALA A 100 -3.11 12.67 10.73
N ILE A 101 -3.67 11.47 10.55
CA ILE A 101 -4.26 11.06 9.27
C ILE A 101 -5.53 11.89 8.97
N LEU A 102 -6.35 12.19 9.96
CA LEU A 102 -7.53 13.05 9.79
C LEU A 102 -7.18 14.48 9.41
N VAL A 103 -6.09 15.04 9.94
CA VAL A 103 -5.60 16.35 9.50
C VAL A 103 -5.14 16.31 8.05
N ALA A 104 -4.46 15.23 7.64
CA ALA A 104 -3.92 15.10 6.29
C ALA A 104 -4.98 14.80 5.22
N TYR A 105 -6.03 14.06 5.56
CA TYR A 105 -6.99 13.53 4.59
C TYR A 105 -8.46 13.76 4.93
N GLY A 106 -8.77 14.43 6.03
CA GLY A 106 -10.14 14.72 6.45
C GLY A 106 -10.77 15.91 5.73
N PRO A 107 -11.97 16.34 6.17
CA PRO A 107 -12.67 17.49 5.62
C PRO A 107 -11.82 18.77 5.72
N GLY A 108 -11.70 19.50 4.62
CA GLY A 108 -10.89 20.73 4.55
C GLY A 108 -9.38 20.50 4.34
N SER A 109 -8.92 19.25 4.28
CA SER A 109 -7.55 18.94 3.88
C SER A 109 -7.33 19.20 2.37
N PRO A 110 -6.08 19.37 1.92
CA PRO A 110 -5.76 19.48 0.49
C PRO A 110 -6.15 18.24 -0.33
N LEU A 111 -6.33 17.10 0.36
CA LEU A 111 -6.71 15.83 -0.24
C LEU A 111 -7.80 15.15 0.59
N PRO A 112 -9.07 15.59 0.48
CA PRO A 112 -10.16 15.05 1.28
C PRO A 112 -10.50 13.63 0.81
N LEU A 113 -9.95 12.62 1.50
CA LEU A 113 -10.22 11.20 1.27
C LEU A 113 -11.07 10.59 2.40
N LEU A 114 -11.21 11.31 3.50
CA LEU A 114 -11.86 10.86 4.73
C LEU A 114 -12.95 11.83 5.15
N ARG A 115 -13.97 11.27 5.79
CA ARG A 115 -15.03 12.00 6.49
C ARG A 115 -15.25 11.40 7.87
N ARG A 116 -15.72 12.24 8.80
CA ARG A 116 -16.17 11.79 10.12
C ARG A 116 -17.59 11.25 9.99
N SER A 117 -17.84 10.07 10.55
CA SER A 117 -19.16 9.40 10.55
C SER A 117 -20.00 9.80 11.75
#